data_AF-Q8GW04-F1
#
_entry.id   AF-Q8GW04-F1
#
_cell.length_a   1.000
_cell.length_b   1.000
_cell.length_c   1.000
_cell.angle_alpha   90.00
_cell.angle_beta   90.00
_cell.angle_gamma   90.00
#
_symmetry.space_group_name_H-M   'P 1'
#
loop_
_entity.id
_entity.type
_entity.pdbx_description
1 polymer ?
#
loop_
_entity_poly.entity_id
_entity_poly.type
_entity_poly.pdbx_seq_one_letter_code
_entity_poly.pdbx_strand_id
1 'polypeptide(L)' 'MRSRKARLCERWMQDGECPNGNGCHDPHGLEDQIRVAVKKTTDRGHRCTDYLLGQCRNGVNCTRLHDVGP' A
#
# COMPACT_ATOMS: atom_id res chain seq x y z
N MET A 1 21.83 14.84 14.13
CA MET A 1 20.71 14.64 13.19
C MET A 1 21.10 13.55 12.19
N ARG A 2 20.52 12.35 12.27
CA ARG A 2 20.55 11.42 11.12
C ARG A 2 19.11 11.30 10.66
N SER A 3 18.66 12.25 9.86
CA SER A 3 17.50 12.00 9.00
C SER A 3 17.83 10.71 8.27
N ARG A 4 17.04 9.66 8.49
CA ARG A 4 17.10 8.45 7.68
C ARG A 4 16.74 8.88 6.26
N LYS A 5 17.72 9.40 5.51
CA LYS A 5 17.65 9.51 4.07
C LYS A 5 17.31 8.10 3.64
N ALA A 6 16.10 7.88 3.15
CA ALA A 6 15.86 6.64 2.45
C ALA A 6 16.93 6.61 1.35
N ARG A 7 17.72 5.54 1.32
CA ARG A 7 18.81 5.45 0.37
C ARG A 7 18.19 5.22 -0.99
N LEU A 8 18.57 6.06 -1.95
CA LEU A 8 18.26 5.80 -3.34
C LEU A 8 19.14 4.63 -3.80
N CYS A 9 18.69 3.92 -4.82
CA CYS A 9 19.48 2.85 -5.42
C CYS A 9 20.82 3.41 -5.90
N GLU A 10 21.91 2.97 -5.27
CA GLU A 10 23.26 3.44 -5.55
C GLU A 10 23.70 3.08 -6.97
N ARG A 11 23.20 1.97 -7.50
CA ARG A 11 23.49 1.53 -8.87
C ARG A 11 22.79 2.42 -9.89
N TRP A 12 21.49 2.65 -9.72
CA TRP A 12 20.73 3.58 -10.56
C TRP A 12 21.33 4.99 -10.53
N MET A 13 21.76 5.47 -9.35
CA MET A 13 22.39 6.79 -9.22
C MET A 13 23.78 6.88 -9.86
N GLN A 14 24.55 5.79 -9.90
CA GLN A 14 25.89 5.78 -10.49
C GLN A 14 25.88 5.51 -12.00
N ASP A 15 25.11 4.52 -12.44
CA ASP A 15 25.09 4.03 -13.83
C ASP A 15 23.95 4.68 -14.65
N GLY A 16 22.91 5.20 -13.99
CA GLY A 16 21.66 5.59 -14.66
C GLY A 16 20.76 4.39 -15.00
N GLU A 17 21.25 3.17 -14.80
CA GLU A 17 20.55 1.91 -15.03
C GLU A 17 20.65 1.01 -13.80
N CYS A 18 19.63 0.19 -13.57
CA CYS A 18 19.61 -0.78 -12.49
C CYS A 18 19.41 -2.19 -13.04
N PRO A 19 20.30 -3.15 -12.71
CA PRO A 19 20.17 -4.53 -13.18
C PRO A 19 18.94 -5.25 -12.59
N ASN A 20 18.37 -4.73 -11.49
CA ASN A 20 17.12 -5.25 -10.94
C ASN A 20 15.89 -4.75 -11.69
N GLY A 21 16.03 -3.76 -12.58
CA GLY A 21 14.92 -3.14 -13.31
C GLY A 21 13.81 -2.66 -12.37
N ASN A 22 12.55 -2.97 -12.71
CA ASN A 22 11.37 -2.63 -11.89
C ASN A 22 11.27 -3.43 -10.57
N GLY A 23 12.14 -4.42 -10.35
CA GLY A 23 12.19 -5.22 -9.12
C GLY A 23 13.16 -4.68 -8.06
N CYS A 24 13.77 -3.52 -8.26
CA CYS A 24 14.69 -2.97 -7.27
C CYS A 24 13.98 -2.64 -5.95
N HIS A 25 14.59 -3.07 -4.84
CA HIS A 25 14.06 -2.81 -3.49
C HIS A 25 14.34 -1.38 -3.03
N ASP A 26 15.37 -0.74 -3.60
CA ASP A 26 15.73 0.64 -3.32
C ASP A 26 15.06 1.60 -4.31
N PRO A 27 14.59 2.78 -3.85
CA PRO A 27 14.00 3.78 -4.73
C PRO A 27 15.00 4.27 -5.78
N HIS A 28 14.64 4.18 -7.06
CA HIS A 28 15.45 4.71 -8.17
C HIS A 28 15.42 6.25 -8.23
N GLY A 29 14.37 6.88 -7.73
CA GLY A 29 14.27 8.34 -7.64
C GLY A 29 13.69 8.81 -6.31
N LEU A 30 13.74 10.13 -6.09
CA LEU A 30 13.06 10.76 -4.95
C LEU A 30 11.55 10.47 -4.98
N GLU A 31 10.97 10.36 -6.18
CA GLU A 31 9.54 10.04 -6.38
C GLU A 31 9.16 8.68 -5.76
N ASP A 32 9.97 7.63 -5.97
CA ASP A 32 9.76 6.31 -5.35
C ASP A 32 9.88 6.36 -3.82
N GLN A 33 10.69 7.27 -3.30
CA GLN A 33 10.85 7.48 -1.87
C GLN A 33 9.60 8.10 -1.22
N ILE A 34 8.83 8.89 -1.99
CA ILE A 34 7.53 9.45 -1.58
C ILE A 34 6.38 8.48 -1.91
N ARG A 35 6.68 7.18 -2.10
CA ARG A 35 5.71 6.16 -1.67
C ARG A 35 5.67 6.21 -0.16
N VAL A 36 5.05 7.26 0.39
CA VAL A 36 4.39 7.17 1.68
C VAL A 36 3.67 5.85 1.58
N ALA A 37 4.04 4.90 2.43
CA ALA A 37 3.15 3.82 2.74
C ALA A 37 1.92 4.54 3.30
N VAL A 38 1.03 5.00 2.41
CA VAL A 38 -0.38 4.73 2.55
C VAL A 38 -0.36 3.24 2.73
N LYS A 39 -0.15 2.84 3.99
CA LYS A 39 -0.50 1.54 4.46
C LYS A 39 -1.85 1.42 3.80
N LYS A 40 -1.99 0.47 2.89
CA LYS A 40 -3.28 -0.15 2.71
C LYS A 40 -3.50 -0.77 4.09
N THR A 41 -3.82 0.09 5.07
CA THR A 41 -4.24 -0.22 6.42
C THR A 41 -5.28 -1.23 6.10
N THR A 42 -4.91 -2.48 6.33
CA THR A 42 -5.65 -3.70 6.00
C THR A 42 -7.04 -3.31 5.56
N ASP A 43 -7.36 -3.39 4.27
CA ASP A 43 -8.65 -3.47 3.55
C ASP A 43 -10.02 -3.50 4.33
N ARG A 44 -10.04 -3.49 5.66
CA ARG A 44 -11.08 -3.09 6.63
C ARG A 44 -11.86 -1.81 6.28
N GLY A 45 -11.47 -1.03 5.28
CA GLY A 45 -12.28 0.09 4.78
C GLY A 45 -13.33 -0.29 3.73
N HIS A 46 -13.20 -1.44 3.07
CA HIS A 46 -14.17 -1.85 2.07
C HIS A 46 -15.42 -2.42 2.75
N ARG A 47 -16.54 -1.72 2.52
CA ARG A 47 -17.89 -2.14 2.90
C ARG A 47 -18.20 -3.50 2.30
N CYS A 48 -18.88 -4.36 3.05
CA CYS A 48 -19.25 -5.68 2.55
C CYS A 48 -20.25 -5.53 1.39
N THR A 49 -19.85 -5.93 0.18
CA THR A 49 -20.72 -5.91 -1.00
C THR A 49 -21.88 -6.89 -0.85
N ASP A 50 -21.66 -8.07 -0.26
CA ASP A 50 -22.72 -9.03 0.01
C ASP A 50 -23.75 -8.48 1.00
N TYR A 51 -23.33 -7.66 1.97
CA TYR A 51 -24.24 -7.01 2.90
C TYR A 51 -25.03 -5.90 2.24
N LEU A 52 -24.40 -5.12 1.34
CA LEU A 52 -25.12 -4.14 0.51
C LEU A 52 -26.20 -4.80 -0.35
N LEU A 53 -25.97 -6.03 -0.81
CA LEU A 53 -26.96 -6.84 -1.53
C LEU A 53 -27.96 -7.55 -0.61
N GLY A 54 -27.82 -7.44 0.72
CA GLY A 54 -28.69 -8.11 1.69
C GLY A 54 -28.48 -9.62 1.81
N GLN A 55 -27.37 -10.15 1.30
CA GLN A 55 -27.06 -11.58 1.20
C GLN A 55 -25.88 -12.02 2.06
N CYS A 56 -25.34 -11.15 2.92
CA CYS A 56 -24.18 -11.48 3.72
C CYS A 56 -24.47 -12.60 4.74
N ARG A 57 -23.96 -13.79 4.44
CA ARG A 57 -24.07 -14.99 5.29
C ARG A 57 -23.24 -14.93 6.57
N ASN A 58 -22.24 -14.04 6.62
CA ASN A 58 -21.35 -13.90 7.78
C ASN A 58 -22.02 -13.11 8.93
N GLY A 59 -23.09 -12.36 8.66
CA GLY A 59 -23.78 -11.57 9.66
C GLY A 59 -22.83 -10.64 10.43
N VAL A 60 -22.94 -10.62 11.76
CA VAL A 60 -22.09 -9.81 12.65
C VAL A 60 -20.61 -10.25 12.67
N ASN A 61 -20.28 -11.43 12.15
CA ASN A 61 -18.92 -11.95 12.08
C ASN A 61 -18.22 -11.59 10.76
N CYS A 62 -18.83 -10.76 9.91
CA CYS A 62 -18.18 -10.36 8.68
C CYS A 62 -16.91 -9.56 8.98
N THR A 63 -15.81 -9.91 8.33
CA THR A 63 -14.53 -9.20 8.42
C THR A 63 -14.57 -7.83 7.72
N ARG A 64 -15.65 -7.54 7.00
CA ARG A 64 -15.92 -6.31 6.25
C ARG A 64 -16.89 -5.42 7.02
N LEU A 65 -16.89 -4.11 6.70
CA LEU A 65 -17.78 -3.16 7.36
C LEU A 65 -19.24 -3.37 6.91
N HIS A 66 -20.13 -3.55 7.89
CA HIS A 66 -21.59 -3.54 7.73
C HIS A 66 -22.20 -2.24 8.24
N ASP A 67 -21.47 -1.12 8.09
CA ASP A 67 -21.92 0.19 8.56
C ASP A 67 -22.97 0.75 7.58
N VAL A 68 -24.23 0.38 7.79
CA VAL A 68 -25.37 1.17 7.31
C VAL A 68 -25.56 2.31 8.29
N GLY A 69 -24.89 3.43 8.02
CA GLY A 69 -25.25 4.70 8.64
C GLY A 69 -26.75 5.01 8.46
N PRO A 70 -27.32 5.86 9.32
CA PRO A 70 -28.75 6.03 9.52
C PRO A 70 -29.53 6.44 8.26
#